data_AF-A0A9D9KZK1-F1
#
_entry.id   AF-A0A9D9KZK1-F1
#
_cell.length_a   1.000
_cell.length_b   1.000
_cell.length_c   1.000
_cell.angle_alpha   90.00
_cell.angle_beta   90.00
_cell.angle_gamma   90.00
#
_symmetry.space_group_name_H-M   'P 1'
#
loop_
_entity.id
_entity.type
_entity.pdbx_description
1 polymer ?
#
loop_
_entity_poly.entity_id
_entity_poly.type
_entity_poly.pdbx_seq_one_letter_code
_entity_poly.pdbx_strand_id
1 'polypeptide(L)'
;VNADSFELALALTENGFRVSEIYGTVGERNFFYIKKLAELSPDTRIFTNLSPTMLNYERRTQIDVTIGVDAGYYHPDLPNVMFNDEEQPFGYVGVTLLMEQLSAAAEKEGK
;
A
#
# COMPACT_ATOMS: atom_id res chain seq x y z
N VAL A 1 -6.83 -8.63 12.76
CA VAL A 1 -6.11 -7.35 12.55
C VAL A 1 -5.42 -7.49 11.22
N ASN A 2 -5.74 -6.61 10.28
CA ASN A 2 -5.07 -6.59 8.98
C ASN A 2 -3.67 -5.99 9.12
N ALA A 3 -2.76 -6.30 8.21
CA ALA A 3 -1.44 -5.68 8.19
C ALA A 3 -1.56 -4.14 8.24
N ASP A 4 -0.81 -3.50 9.14
CA ASP A 4 -0.74 -2.05 9.22
C ASP A 4 -0.12 -1.48 7.93
N SER A 5 -0.73 -0.46 7.33
CA SER A 5 -0.30 0.09 6.04
C SER A 5 1.16 0.55 6.06
N PHE A 6 1.66 1.06 7.19
CA PHE A 6 3.04 1.55 7.31
C PHE A 6 4.03 0.40 7.48
N GLU A 7 3.65 -0.64 8.23
CA GLU A 7 4.46 -1.86 8.36
C GLU A 7 4.60 -2.58 7.01
N LEU A 8 3.48 -2.76 6.30
CA LEU A 8 3.48 -3.38 4.97
C LEU A 8 4.30 -2.55 3.97
N ALA A 9 4.13 -1.24 3.97
CA ALA A 9 4.89 -0.34 3.09
C ALA A 9 6.39 -0.42 3.36
N LEU A 10 6.81 -0.45 4.63
CA LEU A 10 8.21 -0.62 4.98
C LEU A 10 8.73 -1.98 4.50
N ALA A 11 7.99 -3.07 4.74
CA ALA A 11 8.41 -4.40 4.32
C ALA A 11 8.59 -4.50 2.80
N LEU A 12 7.66 -3.95 2.02
CA LEU A 12 7.78 -3.88 0.55
C LEU A 12 9.00 -3.06 0.12
N THR A 13 9.22 -1.90 0.76
CA THR A 13 10.36 -1.02 0.48
C THR A 13 11.70 -1.70 0.79
N GLU A 14 11.81 -2.40 1.93
CA GLU A 14 13.02 -3.16 2.32
C GLU A 14 13.30 -4.33 1.34
N ASN A 15 12.27 -4.84 0.64
CA ASN A 15 12.41 -5.88 -0.39
C ASN A 15 12.61 -5.31 -1.81
N GLY A 16 12.81 -3.99 -1.96
CA GLY A 16 13.14 -3.35 -3.23
C GLY A 16 11.95 -2.90 -4.08
N PHE A 17 10.71 -3.03 -3.58
CA PHE A 17 9.54 -2.45 -4.24
C PHE A 17 9.45 -0.95 -3.95
N ARG A 18 8.96 -0.17 -4.92
CA ARG A 18 8.72 1.26 -4.73
C ARG A 18 7.30 1.50 -4.23
N VAL A 19 7.16 1.91 -2.97
CA VAL A 19 5.86 2.33 -2.42
C VAL A 19 5.71 3.85 -2.54
N SER A 20 4.96 4.32 -3.52
CA SER A 20 4.82 5.76 -3.81
C SER A 20 3.86 6.47 -2.84
N GLU A 21 2.77 5.80 -2.45
CA GLU A 21 1.68 6.40 -1.68
C GLU A 21 1.18 5.43 -0.61
N ILE A 22 0.96 5.93 0.60
CA ILE A 22 0.43 5.17 1.75
C ILE A 22 -0.84 5.89 2.22
N TYR A 23 -1.93 5.14 2.33
CA TYR A 23 -3.19 5.62 2.88
C TYR A 23 -3.36 5.09 4.29
N GLY A 24 -3.45 5.99 5.26
CA GLY A 24 -3.58 5.62 6.66
C GLY A 24 -3.56 6.82 7.61
N THR A 25 -4.17 6.63 8.78
CA THR A 25 -4.12 7.61 9.87
C THR A 25 -2.87 7.38 10.70
N VAL A 26 -1.99 8.38 10.76
CA VAL A 26 -0.74 8.29 11.52
C VAL A 26 -1.04 8.31 13.02
N GLY A 27 -0.63 7.26 13.73
CA GLY A 27 -0.60 7.19 15.19
C GLY A 27 0.82 7.08 15.75
N GLU A 28 0.96 7.13 17.08
CA GLU A 28 2.25 7.04 17.77
C GLU A 28 3.05 5.77 17.41
N ARG A 29 2.35 4.64 17.24
CA ARG A 29 2.95 3.36 16.86
C ARG A 29 3.58 3.37 15.46
N ASN A 30 3.13 4.28 14.59
CA ASN A 30 3.58 4.33 13.21
C ASN A 30 4.89 5.11 13.04
N PHE A 31 5.30 5.93 14.02
CA PHE A 31 6.49 6.79 13.91
C PHE A 31 7.77 6.01 13.63
N PHE A 32 7.91 4.81 14.20
CA PHE A 32 9.06 3.96 13.93
C PHE A 32 9.16 3.59 12.44
N TYR A 33 8.05 3.14 11.85
CA TYR A 33 7.99 2.78 10.43
C TYR A 33 8.17 3.99 9.52
N ILE A 34 7.51 5.11 9.84
CA ILE A 34 7.59 6.35 9.06
C ILE A 34 9.01 6.89 9.04
N LYS A 35 9.74 6.85 10.17
CA LYS A 35 11.13 7.30 10.23
C LYS A 35 12.02 6.46 9.30
N LYS A 36 11.88 5.14 9.32
CA LYS A 36 12.61 4.25 8.41
C LYS A 36 12.23 4.46 6.95
N LEU A 37 10.94 4.63 6.66
CA LEU A 37 10.46 4.94 5.32
C LEU A 37 11.03 6.26 4.81
N ALA A 38 11.14 7.30 5.66
CA ALA A 38 11.76 8.56 5.28
C ALA A 38 13.25 8.44 4.95
N GLU A 39 13.95 7.48 5.56
CA GLU A 39 15.36 7.17 5.26
C GLU A 39 15.52 6.37 3.95
N LEU A 40 14.63 5.41 3.69
CA LEU A 40 14.72 4.50 2.53
C LEU A 40 14.02 5.02 1.27
N SER A 41 12.91 5.73 1.44
CA SER A 41 12.02 6.22 0.38
C SER A 41 11.45 7.60 0.76
N PRO A 42 12.29 8.66 0.71
CA PRO A 42 11.90 10.01 1.11
C PRO A 42 10.76 10.60 0.26
N ASP A 43 10.54 10.06 -0.94
CA ASP A 43 9.49 10.50 -1.87
C ASP A 43 8.13 9.85 -1.59
N THR A 44 8.05 8.86 -0.67
CA THR A 44 6.79 8.21 -0.31
C THR A 44 5.86 9.20 0.37
N ARG A 45 4.65 9.33 -0.16
CA ARG A 45 3.63 10.24 0.35
C ARG A 45 2.67 9.51 1.26
N ILE A 46 2.33 10.13 2.39
CA ILE A 46 1.35 9.61 3.34
C ILE A 46 0.10 10.47 3.25
N PHE A 47 -1.04 9.83 3.02
CA PHE A 47 -2.36 10.45 2.95
C PHE A 47 -3.24 9.92 4.07
N THR A 48 -4.11 10.79 4.60
CA THR A 48 -5.13 10.42 5.58
C THR A 48 -6.50 10.82 5.06
N ASN A 49 -7.45 9.90 5.11
CA ASN A 49 -8.85 10.14 4.73
C ASN A 49 -9.54 11.17 5.65
N LEU A 50 -8.91 11.50 6.79
CA LEU A 50 -9.36 12.57 7.67
C LEU A 50 -9.06 13.96 7.10
N SER A 51 -8.17 14.08 6.11
CA SER A 51 -7.87 15.37 5.50
C SER A 51 -8.97 15.78 4.52
N PRO A 52 -9.56 16.99 4.64
CA PRO A 52 -10.57 17.47 3.70
C PRO A 52 -10.02 17.64 2.28
N THR A 53 -8.69 17.76 2.13
CA THR A 53 -8.05 17.86 0.81
C THR A 53 -8.18 16.58 0.00
N MET A 54 -8.45 15.43 0.63
CA MET A 54 -8.64 14.16 -0.07
C MET A 54 -9.87 14.15 -0.97
N LEU A 55 -10.82 15.07 -0.77
CA LEU A 55 -11.96 15.24 -1.67
C LEU A 55 -11.53 15.63 -3.09
N ASN A 56 -10.43 16.38 -3.21
CA ASN A 56 -9.84 16.81 -4.47
C ASN A 56 -8.52 16.06 -4.73
N TYR A 57 -8.42 14.81 -4.27
CA TYR A 57 -7.23 14.00 -4.52
C TYR A 57 -7.03 13.82 -6.03
N GLU A 58 -5.81 14.05 -6.48
CA GLU A 58 -5.36 13.79 -7.84
C GLU A 58 -4.09 12.95 -7.76
N ARG A 59 -4.09 11.81 -8.47
CA ARG A 59 -2.88 10.99 -8.60
C ARG A 59 -1.80 11.79 -9.32
N ARG A 60 -0.66 11.94 -8.66
CA ARG A 60 0.55 12.59 -9.23
C ARG A 60 1.75 11.66 -9.35
N THR A 61 1.60 10.42 -8.92
CA THR A 61 2.65 9.41 -8.98
C THR A 61 2.27 8.33 -9.99
N GLN A 62 3.26 7.73 -10.64
CA GLN A 62 3.05 6.54 -11.44
C GLN A 62 3.01 5.33 -10.51
N ILE A 63 1.93 4.56 -10.59
CA ILE A 63 1.65 3.38 -9.77
C ILE A 63 1.19 2.27 -10.69
N ASP A 64 1.74 1.08 -10.51
CA ASP A 64 1.43 -0.10 -11.33
C ASP A 64 0.33 -0.97 -10.72
N VAL A 65 0.23 -1.01 -9.38
CA VAL A 65 -0.78 -1.80 -8.65
C VAL A 65 -1.07 -1.16 -7.30
N THR A 66 -2.30 -1.32 -6.81
CA THR A 66 -2.72 -0.84 -5.50
C THR A 66 -3.05 -1.99 -4.54
N ILE A 67 -2.84 -1.76 -3.25
CA ILE A 67 -3.11 -2.73 -2.19
C ILE A 67 -4.06 -2.10 -1.18
N GLY A 68 -5.13 -2.81 -0.85
CA GLY A 68 -6.11 -2.37 0.13
C GLY A 68 -7.25 -1.54 -0.45
N VAL A 69 -8.26 -1.34 0.39
CA VAL A 69 -9.53 -0.68 0.04
C VAL A 69 -9.33 0.80 -0.30
N ASP A 70 -8.60 1.54 0.54
CA ASP A 70 -8.40 2.98 0.34
C ASP A 70 -7.57 3.27 -0.93
N ALA A 71 -6.50 2.51 -1.16
CA ALA A 71 -5.70 2.66 -2.37
C ALA A 71 -6.54 2.29 -3.62
N GLY A 72 -7.38 1.25 -3.55
CA GLY A 72 -8.30 0.93 -4.65
C GLY A 72 -9.33 2.03 -4.91
N TYR A 73 -9.80 2.70 -3.85
CA TYR A 73 -10.76 3.80 -3.96
C TYR A 73 -10.17 5.03 -4.67
N TYR A 74 -8.95 5.44 -4.31
CA TYR A 74 -8.28 6.59 -4.94
C TYR A 74 -7.68 6.26 -6.32
N HIS A 75 -7.63 4.97 -6.68
CA HIS A 75 -7.05 4.50 -7.93
C HIS A 75 -7.96 3.49 -8.66
N PRO A 76 -9.19 3.88 -9.06
CA PRO A 76 -10.17 2.95 -9.62
C PRO A 76 -9.80 2.40 -11.02
N ASP A 77 -8.87 3.06 -11.69
CA ASP A 77 -8.35 2.71 -13.03
C ASP A 77 -7.10 1.82 -12.99
N LEU A 78 -6.62 1.40 -11.81
CA LEU A 78 -5.45 0.53 -11.66
C LEU A 78 -5.84 -0.85 -11.12
N PRO A 79 -4.98 -1.88 -11.28
CA PRO A 79 -5.20 -3.17 -10.65
C PRO A 79 -5.17 -2.99 -9.14
N ASN A 80 -6.09 -3.67 -8.45
CA ASN A 80 -6.19 -3.61 -7.00
C ASN A 80 -6.20 -5.01 -6.38
N VAL A 81 -5.38 -5.17 -5.35
CA VAL A 81 -5.39 -6.33 -4.46
C VAL A 81 -5.93 -5.89 -3.12
N MET A 82 -7.18 -6.27 -2.81
CA MET A 82 -7.85 -5.83 -1.57
C MET A 82 -7.14 -6.29 -0.29
N PHE A 83 -6.57 -7.51 -0.31
CA PHE A 83 -5.81 -8.12 0.79
C PHE A 83 -6.41 -7.90 2.20
N ASN A 84 -7.74 -8.06 2.30
CA ASN A 84 -8.53 -7.71 3.49
C ASN A 84 -9.42 -8.87 4.00
N ASP A 85 -9.06 -10.11 3.65
CA ASP A 85 -9.79 -11.32 4.09
C ASP A 85 -9.78 -11.47 5.62
N GLU A 86 -10.83 -12.12 6.15
CA GLU A 86 -10.96 -12.40 7.60
C GLU A 86 -9.83 -13.31 8.11
N GLU A 87 -9.45 -14.30 7.30
CA GLU A 87 -8.32 -15.19 7.58
C GLU A 87 -7.05 -14.62 6.95
N GLN A 88 -6.23 -13.99 7.80
CA GLN A 88 -4.95 -13.45 7.38
C GLN A 88 -3.86 -14.54 7.41
N PRO A 89 -3.28 -14.93 6.27
CA PRO A 89 -2.14 -15.83 6.27
C PRO A 89 -0.92 -15.09 6.82
N PHE A 90 -0.20 -15.76 7.73
CA PHE A 90 1.02 -15.22 8.34
C PHE A 90 2.27 -15.95 7.83
N GLY A 91 3.44 -15.36 8.07
CA GLY A 91 4.72 -15.92 7.68
C GLY A 91 4.86 -16.03 6.17
N TYR A 92 5.66 -17.01 5.72
CA TYR A 92 5.97 -17.19 4.30
C TYR A 92 4.74 -17.41 3.42
N VAL A 93 3.72 -18.09 3.94
CA VAL A 93 2.47 -18.33 3.19
C VAL A 93 1.78 -17.01 2.85
N GLY A 94 1.73 -16.07 3.79
CA GLY A 94 1.11 -14.77 3.55
C GLY A 94 1.88 -13.92 2.54
N VAL A 95 3.21 -13.98 2.59
CA VAL A 95 4.06 -13.29 1.61
C VAL A 95 3.86 -13.86 0.21
N THR A 96 3.88 -15.20 0.07
CA THR A 96 3.67 -15.85 -1.23
C THR A 96 2.29 -15.52 -1.79
N LEU A 97 1.24 -15.60 -0.98
CA LEU A 97 -0.12 -15.29 -1.42
C LEU A 97 -0.23 -13.83 -1.90
N LEU A 98 0.32 -12.88 -1.15
CA LEU A 98 0.31 -11.47 -1.55
C LEU A 98 0.99 -11.28 -2.90
N MET A 99 2.18 -11.88 -3.10
CA MET A 99 2.94 -11.75 -4.35
C MET A 99 2.23 -12.41 -5.54
N GLU A 100 1.58 -13.55 -5.33
CA GLU A 100 0.76 -14.21 -6.35
C GLU A 100 -0.43 -13.34 -6.77
N GLN A 101 -1.13 -12.74 -5.80
CA GLN A 101 -2.26 -11.86 -6.08
C GLN A 101 -1.81 -10.59 -6.82
N LEU A 102 -0.68 -9.99 -6.42
CA LEU A 102 -0.11 -8.83 -7.10
C LEU A 102 0.28 -9.14 -8.55
N SER A 103 0.95 -10.28 -8.77
CA SER A 103 1.33 -10.71 -10.12
C SER A 103 0.10 -10.92 -11.00
N ALA A 104 -0.92 -11.61 -10.48
CA ALA A 104 -2.17 -11.86 -11.21
C ALA A 104 -2.96 -10.57 -11.49
N ALA A 105 -2.90 -9.58 -10.60
CA ALA A 105 -3.53 -8.27 -10.81
C ALA A 105 -2.81 -7.49 -11.93
N ALA A 106 -1.48 -7.43 -11.89
CA ALA A 106 -0.67 -6.73 -12.88
C ALA A 106 -0.80 -7.34 -14.30
N GLU A 107 -0.93 -8.65 -14.42
CA GLU A 107 -1.08 -9.32 -15.73
C GLU A 107 -2.43 -9.06 -16.42
N LYS A 108 -3.49 -8.78 -15.65
CA LYS A 108 -4.85 -8.58 -16.20
C LYS A 108 -5.01 -7.28 -16.99
N GLU A 109 -4.14 -6.29 -16.78
CA GLU A 109 -4.13 -5.03 -17.55
C GLU A 109 -3.29 -5.09 -18.82
N GLY A 110 -2.46 -6.12 -19.00
CA GLY A 110 -1.66 -6.33 -20.21
C GLY A 110 -2.43 -6.91 -21.40
N LYS A 111 -3.76 -7.04 -21.32
CA LYS A 111 -4.67 -7.58 -22.36
C LYS A 111 -5.77 -6.59 -22.69
#